data_AF-A0A9D6IGM4-F1
#
_entry.id   AF-A0A9D6IGM4-F1
#
_cell.length_a   1.000
_cell.length_b   1.000
_cell.length_c   1.000
_cell.angle_alpha   90.00
_cell.angle_beta   90.00
_cell.angle_gamma   90.00
#
_symmetry.space_group_name_H-M   'P 1'
#
loop_
_entity.id
_entity.type
_entity.pdbx_description
1 polymer ?
#
loop_
_entity_poly.entity_id
_entity_poly.type
_entity_poly.pdbx_seq_one_letter_code
_entity_poly.pdbx_strand_id
1 'polypeptide(L)'
;MKAPLSSECALCDGTGWRPVEKEGLRAVEPCSCQTARHDPDWYMERARVPRGFWTKDFDHFYDLGEPTLEFALLKARGFVDNYPLIDKGILFLGPPGVGKTHLTVAIIKHLILDKGVESLFCSYQELLRQIRDSYNPVSLSTEAEVLRPVLETEVVAIDDL
;
A
#
# COMPACT_ATOMS: atom_id res chain seq x y z
N MET A 1 24.16 12.73 0.20
CA MET A 1 24.72 12.78 -1.17
C MET A 1 23.66 12.25 -2.11
N LYS A 2 23.12 13.08 -3.01
CA LYS A 2 22.10 12.69 -3.99
C LYS A 2 22.77 11.90 -5.12
N ALA A 3 22.30 10.70 -5.40
CA ALA A 3 22.76 9.92 -6.55
C ALA A 3 22.35 10.62 -7.87
N PRO A 4 23.16 10.56 -8.94
CA PRO A 4 22.93 11.31 -10.16
C PRO A 4 21.76 10.73 -10.96
N LEU A 5 20.95 11.61 -11.53
CA LEU A 5 19.95 11.32 -12.58
C LEU A 5 20.69 10.88 -13.86
N SER A 6 21.01 9.60 -13.97
CA SER A 6 21.31 8.96 -15.27
C SER A 6 20.01 8.31 -15.76
N SER A 7 19.65 8.59 -17.01
CA SER A 7 18.32 8.30 -17.59
C SER A 7 18.01 6.82 -17.77
N GLU A 8 18.93 5.91 -17.48
CA GLU A 8 18.75 4.47 -17.62
C GLU A 8 19.38 3.78 -16.41
N CYS A 9 18.55 3.12 -15.59
CA CYS A 9 19.04 2.40 -14.42
C CYS A 9 19.84 1.16 -14.87
N ALA A 10 21.12 1.06 -14.51
CA ALA A 10 22.01 -0.05 -14.89
C ALA A 10 21.55 -1.46 -14.44
N LEU A 11 20.51 -1.57 -13.61
CA LEU A 11 19.93 -2.84 -13.18
C LEU A 11 18.75 -3.29 -14.05
N CYS A 12 18.07 -2.36 -14.73
CA CYS A 12 16.87 -2.65 -15.50
C CYS A 12 16.80 -1.92 -16.84
N ASP A 13 17.84 -1.19 -17.22
CA ASP A 13 17.94 -0.36 -18.43
C ASP A 13 16.71 0.54 -18.65
N GLY A 14 16.20 1.09 -17.55
CA GLY A 14 15.01 1.97 -17.56
C GLY A 14 13.66 1.26 -17.61
N THR A 15 13.61 -0.06 -17.85
CA THR A 15 12.36 -0.84 -17.92
C THR A 15 11.64 -0.97 -16.58
N GLY A 16 12.36 -0.77 -15.47
CA GLY A 16 11.88 -1.02 -14.12
C GLY A 16 11.96 -2.48 -13.70
N TRP A 17 12.21 -3.45 -14.58
CA TRP A 17 12.26 -4.87 -14.22
C TRP A 17 13.68 -5.41 -14.33
N ARG A 18 14.16 -6.10 -13.30
CA ARG A 18 15.48 -6.73 -13.28
C ARG A 18 15.33 -8.23 -13.55
N PRO A 19 16.08 -8.82 -14.49
CA PRO A 19 16.12 -10.27 -14.67
C PRO A 19 16.80 -10.94 -13.47
N VAL A 20 16.20 -12.03 -12.99
CA VAL A 20 16.75 -12.87 -11.92
C VAL A 20 16.59 -14.34 -12.23
N GLU A 21 17.48 -15.16 -11.67
CA GLU A 21 17.41 -16.62 -11.76
C GLU A 21 16.95 -17.15 -10.40
N LYS A 22 15.74 -17.71 -10.34
CA LYS A 22 15.16 -18.32 -9.13
C LYS A 22 14.87 -19.77 -9.45
N GLU A 23 15.45 -20.69 -8.69
CA GLU A 23 15.24 -22.14 -8.81
C GLU A 23 15.50 -22.69 -10.24
N GLY A 24 16.49 -22.11 -10.94
CA GLY A 24 16.84 -22.51 -12.32
C GLY A 24 15.88 -21.97 -13.40
N LEU A 25 14.91 -21.15 -13.03
CA LEU A 25 14.00 -20.45 -13.95
C LEU A 25 14.45 -19.00 -14.14
N ARG A 26 14.40 -18.54 -15.39
CA ARG A 26 14.52 -17.11 -15.72
C ARG A 26 13.22 -16.42 -15.31
N ALA A 27 13.33 -15.51 -14.36
CA ALA A 27 12.24 -14.66 -13.89
C ALA A 27 12.63 -13.18 -14.00
N VAL A 28 11.67 -12.30 -13.75
CA VAL A 28 11.91 -10.87 -13.56
C VAL A 28 11.35 -10.46 -12.21
N GLU A 29 12.01 -9.52 -11.55
CA GLU A 29 11.50 -8.89 -10.34
C GLU A 29 11.54 -7.36 -10.48
N PRO A 30 10.69 -6.62 -9.75
CA PRO A 30 10.74 -5.16 -9.73
C PRO A 30 12.15 -4.69 -9.33
N CYS A 31 12.72 -3.78 -10.13
CA CYS A 31 14.01 -3.20 -9.85
C CYS A 31 13.90 -2.20 -8.69
N SER A 32 14.89 -2.20 -7.80
CA SER A 32 15.00 -1.24 -6.69
C SER A 32 15.04 0.22 -7.14
N CYS A 33 15.35 0.51 -8.41
CA CYS A 33 15.24 1.87 -8.92
C CYS A 33 13.81 2.37 -9.03
N GLN A 34 12.82 1.47 -9.12
CA GLN A 34 11.42 1.88 -9.13
C GLN A 34 11.10 2.60 -7.83
N THR A 35 11.52 2.03 -6.68
CA THR A 35 11.30 2.58 -5.35
C THR A 35 12.26 3.71 -5.01
N ALA A 36 13.53 3.65 -5.45
CA ALA A 36 14.53 4.69 -5.20
C ALA A 36 14.33 6.00 -6.00
N ARG A 37 13.38 6.07 -6.94
CA ARG A 37 13.09 7.28 -7.74
C ARG A 37 12.46 8.40 -6.92
N HIS A 38 11.72 8.04 -5.87
CA HIS A 38 10.99 8.97 -5.03
C HIS A 38 11.25 8.66 -3.56
N ASP A 39 11.16 9.66 -2.69
CA ASP A 39 11.24 9.40 -1.26
C ASP A 39 9.95 8.67 -0.78
N PRO A 40 10.00 7.93 0.35
CA PRO A 40 8.84 7.24 0.91
C PRO A 40 7.57 8.08 1.01
N ASP A 41 7.68 9.38 1.34
CA ASP A 41 6.55 10.29 1.49
C ASP A 41 5.74 10.46 0.20
N TRP A 42 6.42 10.47 -0.96
CA TRP A 42 5.75 10.54 -2.27
C TRP A 42 4.81 9.35 -2.51
N TYR A 43 5.23 8.16 -2.09
CA TYR A 43 4.39 6.95 -2.19
C TYR A 43 3.20 7.04 -1.24
N MET A 44 3.40 7.50 -0.02
CA MET A 44 2.34 7.61 0.97
C MET A 44 1.28 8.63 0.54
N GLU A 45 1.68 9.73 -0.09
CA GLU A 45 0.78 10.73 -0.66
C GLU A 45 -0.07 10.15 -1.81
N ARG A 46 0.54 9.41 -2.74
CA ARG A 46 -0.18 8.76 -3.85
C ARG A 46 -1.12 7.67 -3.38
N ALA A 47 -0.72 6.92 -2.37
CA ALA A 47 -1.56 5.93 -1.71
C ALA A 47 -2.66 6.56 -0.85
N ARG A 48 -2.75 7.90 -0.75
CA ARG A 48 -3.73 8.63 0.07
C ARG A 48 -3.70 8.28 1.56
N VAL A 49 -2.54 7.85 2.07
CA VAL A 49 -2.36 7.59 3.50
C VAL A 49 -2.36 8.93 4.24
N PRO A 50 -3.17 9.13 5.29
CA PRO A 50 -3.16 10.38 6.04
C PRO A 50 -1.79 10.62 6.71
N ARG A 51 -1.31 11.88 6.67
CA ARG A 51 0.05 12.24 7.16
C ARG A 51 0.37 11.77 8.58
N GLY A 52 -0.62 11.71 9.46
CA GLY A 52 -0.44 11.22 10.84
C GLY A 52 -0.01 9.75 10.94
N PHE A 53 -0.12 8.98 9.86
CA PHE A 53 0.23 7.56 9.82
C PHE A 53 1.51 7.24 9.03
N TRP A 54 2.19 8.21 8.42
CA TRP A 54 3.34 7.94 7.54
C TRP A 54 4.53 7.26 8.26
N THR A 55 4.64 7.48 9.57
CA THR A 55 5.68 6.86 10.42
C THR A 55 5.30 5.48 10.94
N LYS A 56 4.06 5.02 10.70
CA LYS A 56 3.60 3.70 11.15
C LYS A 56 4.19 2.61 10.27
N ASP A 57 4.64 1.56 10.93
CA ASP A 57 5.41 0.47 10.35
C ASP A 57 5.27 -0.76 11.26
N PHE A 58 5.52 -1.97 10.76
CA PHE A 58 5.46 -3.17 11.59
C PHE A 58 6.45 -3.13 12.75
N ASP A 59 7.60 -2.48 12.56
CA ASP A 59 8.64 -2.36 13.60
C ASP A 59 8.27 -1.38 14.73
N HIS A 60 7.27 -0.52 14.49
CA HIS A 60 6.74 0.41 15.47
C HIS A 60 5.39 -0.03 16.05
N PHE A 61 4.94 -1.26 15.75
CA PHE A 61 3.72 -1.83 16.31
C PHE A 61 4.06 -2.57 17.62
N TYR A 62 3.44 -2.18 18.72
CA TYR A 62 3.63 -2.81 20.02
C TYR A 62 2.40 -3.67 20.33
N ASP A 63 2.58 -4.99 20.39
CA ASP A 63 1.53 -5.93 20.77
C ASP A 63 1.24 -5.92 22.28
N LEU A 64 2.11 -5.31 23.08
CA LEU A 64 2.02 -5.25 24.55
C LEU A 64 1.90 -6.63 25.22
N GLY A 65 2.32 -7.70 24.54
CA GLY A 65 2.13 -9.08 24.99
C GLY A 65 0.69 -9.60 24.88
N GLU A 66 -0.21 -8.89 24.18
CA GLU A 66 -1.57 -9.34 23.91
C GLU A 66 -1.58 -10.35 22.75
N PRO A 67 -2.02 -11.61 22.97
CA PRO A 67 -1.94 -12.66 21.95
C PRO A 67 -2.72 -12.34 20.66
N THR A 68 -3.80 -11.55 20.76
CA THR A 68 -4.60 -11.14 19.60
C THR A 68 -3.88 -10.12 18.73
N LEU A 69 -3.09 -9.23 19.33
CA LEU A 69 -2.30 -8.23 18.62
C LEU A 69 -1.07 -8.87 17.98
N GLU A 70 -0.41 -9.80 18.69
CA GLU A 70 0.67 -10.62 18.13
C GLU A 70 0.19 -11.41 16.91
N PHE A 71 -0.97 -12.07 17.01
CA PHE A 71 -1.57 -12.79 15.89
C PHE A 71 -1.92 -11.86 14.71
N ALA A 72 -2.45 -10.67 14.98
CA ALA A 72 -2.76 -9.68 13.94
C ALA A 72 -1.49 -9.21 13.22
N LEU A 73 -0.41 -8.93 13.96
CA LEU A 73 0.90 -8.56 13.40
C LEU A 73 1.47 -9.69 12.54
N LEU A 74 1.42 -10.93 13.03
CA LEU A 74 1.87 -12.11 12.27
C LEU A 74 1.11 -12.26 10.95
N LYS A 75 -0.22 -12.10 10.97
CA LYS A 75 -1.05 -12.16 9.77
C LYS A 75 -0.76 -11.02 8.81
N ALA A 76 -0.51 -9.82 9.31
CA ALA A 76 -0.17 -8.66 8.49
C ALA A 76 1.18 -8.83 7.77
N ARG A 77 2.23 -9.28 8.49
CA ARG A 77 3.53 -9.60 7.88
C ARG A 77 3.41 -10.73 6.85
N GLY A 78 2.72 -11.81 7.23
CA GLY A 78 2.47 -12.94 6.33
C GLY A 78 1.72 -12.55 5.06
N PHE A 79 0.85 -11.53 5.10
CA PHE A 79 0.19 -11.01 3.90
C PHE A 79 1.19 -10.42 2.91
N VAL A 80 2.04 -9.51 3.39
CA VAL A 80 3.07 -8.85 2.57
C VAL A 80 4.06 -9.87 2.02
N ASP A 81 4.50 -10.81 2.86
CA ASP A 81 5.51 -11.79 2.47
C ASP A 81 5.03 -12.69 1.33
N ASN A 82 3.79 -13.15 1.41
CA ASN A 82 3.22 -14.09 0.44
C ASN A 82 2.51 -13.41 -0.75
N TYR A 83 2.35 -12.08 -0.76
CA TYR A 83 1.80 -11.37 -1.92
C TYR A 83 2.74 -11.48 -3.13
N PRO A 84 2.26 -11.74 -4.36
CA PRO A 84 0.85 -11.78 -4.81
C PRO A 84 0.20 -13.18 -4.85
N LEU A 85 0.77 -14.18 -4.16
CA LEU A 85 0.26 -15.56 -4.19
C LEU A 85 -1.02 -15.77 -3.36
N ILE A 86 -1.50 -14.74 -2.66
CA ILE A 86 -2.68 -14.80 -1.81
C ILE A 86 -3.92 -14.37 -2.61
N ASP A 87 -5.01 -15.12 -2.49
CA ASP A 87 -6.29 -14.87 -3.17
C ASP A 87 -7.34 -14.13 -2.30
N LYS A 88 -7.06 -13.95 -1.01
CA LYS A 88 -7.96 -13.36 -0.01
C LYS A 88 -7.37 -12.14 0.67
N GLY A 89 -8.23 -11.15 0.95
CA GLY A 89 -7.88 -9.98 1.75
C GLY A 89 -7.81 -10.27 3.26
N ILE A 90 -7.48 -9.23 4.02
CA ILE A 90 -7.44 -9.24 5.49
C ILE A 90 -8.49 -8.28 6.05
N LEU A 91 -9.15 -8.69 7.13
CA LEU A 91 -10.06 -7.86 7.90
C LEU A 91 -9.58 -7.80 9.36
N PHE A 92 -9.31 -6.58 9.84
CA PHE A 92 -8.99 -6.33 11.24
C PHE A 92 -10.26 -5.95 12.01
N LEU A 93 -10.63 -6.72 13.03
CA LEU A 93 -11.76 -6.45 13.92
C LEU A 93 -11.27 -6.26 15.34
N GLY A 94 -11.77 -5.22 16.00
CA GLY A 94 -11.44 -4.95 17.40
C GLY A 94 -11.79 -3.53 17.83
N PRO A 95 -11.62 -3.21 19.13
CA PRO A 95 -11.93 -1.90 19.68
C PRO A 95 -11.16 -0.75 18.99
N PRO A 96 -11.63 0.50 19.09
CA PRO A 96 -10.83 1.65 18.65
C PRO A 96 -9.51 1.73 19.43
N GLY A 97 -8.46 2.23 18.79
CA GLY A 97 -7.16 2.46 19.44
C GLY A 97 -6.22 1.26 19.54
N VAL A 98 -6.63 0.06 19.11
CA VAL A 98 -5.78 -1.16 19.17
C VAL A 98 -4.80 -1.31 17.98
N GLY A 99 -4.72 -0.30 17.11
CA GLY A 99 -3.74 -0.28 16.01
C GLY A 99 -4.17 -0.95 14.70
N LYS A 100 -5.47 -1.10 14.43
CA LYS A 100 -5.99 -1.61 13.14
C LYS A 100 -5.47 -0.80 11.95
N THR A 101 -5.69 0.52 11.95
CA THR A 101 -5.20 1.44 10.92
C THR A 101 -3.67 1.43 10.82
N HIS A 102 -2.97 1.23 11.95
CA HIS A 102 -1.51 1.09 11.94
C HIS A 102 -1.07 -0.13 11.12
N LEU A 103 -1.64 -1.30 11.39
CA LEU A 103 -1.32 -2.53 10.64
C LEU A 103 -1.68 -2.38 9.16
N THR A 104 -2.84 -1.79 8.86
CA THR A 104 -3.26 -1.48 7.50
C THR A 104 -2.24 -0.62 6.75
N VAL A 105 -1.77 0.47 7.38
CA VAL A 105 -0.78 1.37 6.78
C VAL A 105 0.58 0.68 6.63
N ALA A 106 0.99 -0.13 7.60
CA ALA A 106 2.23 -0.90 7.49
C ALA A 106 2.17 -1.89 6.30
N ILE A 107 1.05 -2.59 6.11
CA ILE A 107 0.85 -3.46 4.94
C ILE A 107 1.01 -2.66 3.64
N ILE A 108 0.25 -1.55 3.48
CA ILE A 108 0.34 -0.70 2.28
C ILE A 108 1.79 -0.26 2.03
N LYS A 109 2.47 0.18 3.08
CA LYS A 109 3.83 0.71 2.99
C LYS A 109 4.80 -0.35 2.48
N HIS A 110 4.77 -1.56 3.03
CA HIS A 110 5.65 -2.64 2.57
C HIS A 110 5.27 -3.19 1.20
N LEU A 111 3.97 -3.25 0.86
CA LEU A 111 3.54 -3.59 -0.50
C LEU A 111 4.11 -2.62 -1.53
N ILE A 112 4.06 -1.31 -1.25
CA ILE A 112 4.59 -0.31 -2.18
C ILE A 112 6.12 -0.33 -2.20
N LEU A 113 6.77 -0.23 -1.04
CA LEU A 113 8.22 0.00 -0.95
C LEU A 113 9.06 -1.26 -1.20
N ASP A 114 8.56 -2.44 -0.84
CA ASP A 114 9.32 -3.69 -0.96
C ASP A 114 8.87 -4.54 -2.14
N LYS A 115 7.59 -4.46 -2.52
CA LYS A 115 7.00 -5.27 -3.60
C LYS A 115 6.65 -4.47 -4.85
N GLY A 116 6.65 -3.13 -4.78
CA GLY A 116 6.27 -2.28 -5.91
C GLY A 116 4.79 -2.38 -6.29
N VAL A 117 3.94 -2.84 -5.37
CA VAL A 117 2.51 -3.08 -5.61
C VAL A 117 1.73 -1.78 -5.43
N GLU A 118 0.93 -1.42 -6.43
CA GLU A 118 0.08 -0.24 -6.35
C GLU A 118 -0.98 -0.44 -5.27
N SER A 119 -0.99 0.46 -4.28
CA SER A 119 -1.87 0.34 -3.12
C SER A 119 -2.55 1.67 -2.81
N LEU A 120 -3.81 1.61 -2.38
CA LEU A 120 -4.63 2.77 -2.05
C LEU A 120 -5.24 2.62 -0.66
N PHE A 121 -5.06 3.66 0.17
CA PHE A 121 -5.79 3.84 1.42
C PHE A 121 -7.05 4.65 1.18
N CYS A 122 -8.17 4.16 1.70
CA CYS A 122 -9.47 4.79 1.54
C CYS A 122 -10.20 4.80 2.89
N SER A 123 -10.59 5.98 3.37
CA SER A 123 -11.54 6.06 4.49
C SER A 123 -12.95 5.83 3.95
N TYR A 124 -13.68 4.88 4.53
CA TYR A 124 -15.05 4.56 4.12
C TYR A 124 -15.98 5.79 4.18
N GLN A 125 -15.87 6.61 5.23
CA GLN A 125 -16.68 7.81 5.40
C GLN A 125 -16.41 8.85 4.31
N GLU A 126 -15.14 9.04 3.95
CA GLU A 126 -14.73 9.98 2.91
C GLU A 126 -15.17 9.49 1.53
N LEU A 127 -15.07 8.18 1.26
CA LEU A 127 -15.56 7.58 0.02
C LEU A 127 -17.07 7.81 -0.15
N LEU A 128 -17.86 7.51 0.89
CA LEU A 128 -19.31 7.75 0.86
C LEU A 128 -19.66 9.23 0.71
N ARG A 129 -18.86 10.13 1.27
CA ARG A 129 -19.04 11.57 1.10
C ARG A 129 -18.82 11.97 -0.37
N GLN A 130 -17.73 11.54 -0.99
CA GLN A 130 -17.40 11.83 -2.39
C GLN A 130 -18.45 11.26 -3.36
N ILE A 131 -18.93 10.03 -3.11
CA ILE A 131 -20.02 9.42 -3.90
C ILE A 131 -21.27 10.28 -3.81
N ARG A 132 -21.68 10.70 -2.60
CA ARG A 132 -22.86 11.55 -2.42
C ARG A 132 -22.72 12.91 -3.10
N ASP A 133 -21.54 13.53 -3.00
CA ASP A 133 -21.25 14.83 -3.61
C ASP A 133 -21.29 14.76 -5.15
N SER A 134 -20.98 13.58 -5.74
CA SER A 134 -21.02 13.36 -7.19
C SER A 134 -22.41 13.49 -7.81
N TYR A 135 -23.49 13.28 -7.03
CA TYR A 135 -24.87 13.45 -7.49
C TYR A 135 -25.35 14.91 -7.55
N ASN A 136 -24.54 15.87 -7.08
CA ASN A 136 -24.89 17.28 -7.17
C ASN A 136 -24.83 17.73 -8.64
N PRO A 137 -25.86 18.40 -9.20
CA PRO A 137 -25.85 18.88 -10.58
C PRO A 137 -24.74 19.87 -10.93
N VAL A 138 -24.02 20.41 -9.94
CA VAL A 138 -22.84 21.28 -10.12
C VAL A 138 -21.52 20.52 -9.88
N SER A 139 -21.56 19.20 -9.63
CA SER A 139 -20.37 18.42 -9.34
C SER A 139 -19.44 18.36 -10.57
N LEU A 140 -18.13 18.43 -10.31
CA LEU A 140 -17.09 18.32 -11.34
C LEU A 140 -16.67 16.86 -11.61
N SER A 141 -17.25 15.91 -10.88
CA SER A 141 -16.85 14.50 -10.88
C SER A 141 -18.06 13.59 -10.78
N THR A 142 -18.13 12.61 -11.67
CA THR A 142 -19.16 11.56 -11.67
C THR A 142 -18.86 10.48 -10.62
N GLU A 143 -19.89 9.72 -10.22
CA GLU A 143 -19.72 8.56 -9.33
C GLU A 143 -18.66 7.57 -9.84
N ALA A 144 -18.68 7.30 -11.15
CA ALA A 144 -17.71 6.42 -11.81
C ALA A 144 -16.27 6.93 -11.63
N GLU A 145 -16.03 8.24 -11.72
CA GLU A 145 -14.70 8.81 -11.52
C GLU A 145 -14.23 8.75 -10.07
N VAL A 146 -15.16 8.86 -9.10
CA VAL A 146 -14.87 8.69 -7.67
C VAL A 146 -14.50 7.24 -7.35
N LEU A 147 -15.23 6.27 -7.91
CA LEU A 147 -15.02 4.85 -7.67
C LEU A 147 -13.81 4.29 -8.43
N ARG A 148 -13.46 4.87 -9.58
CA ARG A 148 -12.40 4.34 -10.45
C ARG A 148 -11.09 4.01 -9.72
N PRO A 149 -10.50 4.89 -8.89
CA PRO A 149 -9.27 4.56 -8.16
C PRO A 149 -9.42 3.36 -7.23
N VAL A 150 -10.59 3.19 -6.61
CA VAL A 150 -10.89 2.07 -5.69
C VAL A 150 -11.06 0.76 -6.46
N LEU A 151 -11.57 0.81 -7.68
CA LEU A 151 -11.82 -0.37 -8.51
C LEU A 151 -10.59 -0.80 -9.32
N GLU A 152 -9.72 0.13 -9.70
CA GLU A 152 -8.58 -0.12 -10.58
C GLU A 152 -7.25 -0.33 -9.84
N THR A 153 -7.14 0.09 -8.57
CA THR A 153 -5.92 -0.14 -7.79
C THR A 153 -5.81 -1.61 -7.38
N GLU A 154 -4.62 -2.19 -7.54
CA GLU A 154 -4.32 -3.60 -7.26
C GLU A 154 -4.63 -4.01 -5.81
N VAL A 155 -4.24 -3.20 -4.82
CA VAL A 155 -4.60 -3.42 -3.42
C VAL A 155 -5.28 -2.18 -2.82
N VAL A 156 -6.49 -2.35 -2.29
CA VAL A 156 -7.18 -1.28 -1.58
C VAL A 156 -7.39 -1.64 -0.12
N ALA A 157 -6.98 -0.73 0.75
CA ALA A 157 -7.38 -0.74 2.15
C ALA A 157 -8.56 0.20 2.38
N ILE A 158 -9.62 -0.32 2.97
CA ILE A 158 -10.78 0.46 3.39
C ILE A 158 -10.74 0.52 4.92
N ASP A 159 -10.55 1.72 5.47
CA ASP A 159 -10.53 1.98 6.91
C ASP A 159 -11.86 2.53 7.40
N ASP A 160 -12.15 2.28 8.68
CA ASP A 160 -13.40 2.66 9.37
C ASP A 160 -14.69 2.08 8.71
N LEU A 161 -14.66 0.78 8.43
CA LEU A 161 -15.85 -0.04 8.10
C LEU A 161 -16.80 -0.19 9.30
#